data_AF-A0A367J5M0-F1
#
_entry.id   AF-A0A367J5M0-F1
#
_cell.length_a   1.000
_cell.length_b   1.000
_cell.length_c   1.000
_cell.angle_alpha   90.00
_cell.angle_beta   90.00
_cell.angle_gamma   90.00
#
_symmetry.space_group_name_H-M   'P 1'
#
loop_
_entity.id
_entity.type
_entity.pdbx_description
1 polymer ?
#
loop_
_entity_poly.entity_id
_entity_poly.type
_entity_poly.pdbx_seq_one_letter_code
_entity_poly.pdbx_strand_id
1 'polypeptide(L)'
;MSIGVNSYFPLQEPQDVTNEVTKAVSYKELVHDMDAFISKFNGKNINSYKGDWKRRIKMSVKEIGFKLVAFDDLVYSKTSKSGNYILSFDEKKRVLGILDAIAKNDKWTLSTGTVVEDKMRELVVSSSFEHPVHSLIIDPFDPIWKKHFTTAELSEINLFKAKNLEDLSDDVHSYLNLYDQEWESAIDLYCFANNQKHHPIKEFERGWIKENDLLHSVWRFVYRAFSRGQIKAMLGESCSVAVAMSRNKDRALEVSERRPRKSIGAKLDVLFKAGVHELGSCEAGKSNIVPADDKYLDDGLMKLPKTLRDMLAMLVTANPEKVNSLVTVGFLMMGLEMEVVLMDVPVGHSISRISKSPKLQFPLSKSNIATDFISLIEITWKGKRMMEHIVRMLNDRKRKAAAMMLLTDVDNEAILSFSFVRNK
;
A
#
# COMPACT_ATOMS: atom_id res chain seq x y z
N MET A 1 -7.03 -66.29 28.03
CA MET A 1 -7.78 -67.48 27.61
C MET A 1 -8.78 -67.09 26.55
N SER A 2 -8.71 -67.78 25.41
CA SER A 2 -9.70 -68.09 24.35
C SER A 2 -10.99 -67.25 24.21
N ILE A 3 -11.25 -66.65 23.02
CA ILE A 3 -12.06 -67.16 21.86
C ILE A 3 -13.56 -67.27 22.21
N GLY A 4 -14.55 -66.79 21.44
CA GLY A 4 -14.64 -66.36 20.04
C GLY A 4 -16.07 -65.87 19.69
N VAL A 5 -16.23 -65.14 18.57
CA VAL A 5 -16.82 -65.55 17.26
C VAL A 5 -18.33 -65.26 17.10
N ASN A 6 -18.67 -64.33 16.21
CA ASN A 6 -19.64 -64.44 15.09
C ASN A 6 -19.82 -63.06 14.44
N SER A 7 -19.35 -62.81 13.21
CA SER A 7 -19.83 -63.23 11.87
C SER A 7 -20.75 -62.17 11.23
N TYR A 8 -20.49 -61.91 9.94
CA TYR A 8 -21.33 -61.35 8.85
C TYR A 8 -20.61 -60.31 7.97
N PHE A 9 -20.14 -60.78 6.81
CA PHE A 9 -19.88 -60.04 5.56
C PHE A 9 -21.23 -59.69 4.86
N PRO A 10 -21.31 -58.89 3.75
CA PRO A 10 -20.25 -58.27 2.93
C PRO A 10 -20.51 -56.79 2.53
N LEU A 11 -19.56 -56.14 1.83
CA LEU A 11 -19.80 -55.43 0.54
C LEU A 11 -18.51 -54.81 -0.03
N GLN A 12 -18.09 -55.38 -1.17
CA GLN A 12 -17.34 -54.82 -2.32
C GLN A 12 -16.11 -53.92 -2.10
N GLU A 13 -14.93 -54.49 -2.32
CA GLU A 13 -13.82 -53.77 -2.97
C GLU A 13 -13.75 -54.18 -4.46
N PRO A 14 -13.68 -53.21 -5.38
CA PRO A 14 -13.08 -53.43 -6.68
C PRO A 14 -11.72 -52.72 -6.80
N GLN A 15 -10.73 -53.55 -7.12
CA GLN A 15 -9.69 -53.36 -8.14
C GLN A 15 -8.51 -52.41 -7.87
N ASP A 16 -7.40 -53.05 -7.49
CA ASP A 16 -6.12 -53.10 -8.22
C ASP A 16 -5.66 -51.87 -9.04
N VAL A 17 -4.77 -51.10 -8.41
CA VAL A 17 -3.40 -50.79 -8.85
C VAL A 17 -3.18 -50.44 -10.34
N THR A 18 -2.97 -49.14 -10.60
CA THR A 18 -1.88 -48.69 -11.48
C THR A 18 -0.83 -47.95 -10.65
N ASN A 19 0.22 -48.69 -10.25
CA ASN A 19 1.45 -48.10 -9.75
C ASN A 19 2.09 -47.28 -10.87
N GLU A 20 1.99 -45.95 -10.84
CA GLU A 20 2.94 -45.10 -11.55
C GLU A 20 4.31 -45.28 -10.90
N VAL A 21 5.10 -46.19 -11.47
CA VAL A 21 6.54 -46.28 -11.20
C VAL A 21 7.13 -44.92 -11.58
N THR A 22 7.48 -44.12 -10.58
CA THR A 22 8.23 -42.87 -10.78
C THR A 22 9.60 -43.21 -11.35
N LYS A 23 9.70 -43.24 -12.68
CA LYS A 23 10.96 -43.44 -13.40
C LYS A 23 11.89 -42.27 -13.03
N ALA A 24 12.99 -42.56 -12.36
CA ALA A 24 14.02 -41.56 -12.07
C ALA A 24 14.61 -41.07 -13.41
N VAL A 25 14.74 -39.75 -13.58
CA VAL A 25 15.28 -39.12 -14.78
C VAL A 25 16.68 -38.64 -14.45
N SER A 26 17.68 -39.29 -15.03
CA SER A 26 19.08 -38.94 -14.82
C SER A 26 19.40 -37.57 -15.42
N TYR A 27 20.45 -36.93 -14.90
CA TYR A 27 20.91 -35.63 -15.41
C TYR A 27 21.21 -35.64 -16.92
N LYS A 28 21.76 -36.74 -17.44
CA LYS A 28 22.06 -36.88 -18.87
C LYS A 28 20.80 -36.92 -19.73
N GLU A 29 19.77 -37.61 -19.27
CA GLU A 29 18.46 -37.65 -19.95
C GLU A 29 17.79 -36.28 -19.94
N LEU A 30 17.88 -35.54 -18.82
CA LEU A 30 17.37 -34.18 -18.72
C LEU A 30 18.06 -33.24 -19.73
N VAL A 31 19.40 -33.29 -19.83
CA VAL A 31 20.16 -32.44 -20.78
C VAL A 31 19.77 -32.78 -22.22
N HIS A 32 19.65 -34.06 -22.55
CA HIS A 32 19.20 -34.49 -23.89
C HIS A 32 17.77 -34.02 -24.21
N ASP A 33 16.85 -34.11 -23.26
CA ASP A 33 15.47 -33.60 -23.42
C ASP A 33 15.44 -32.08 -23.63
N MET A 34 16.31 -31.34 -22.94
CA MET A 34 16.43 -29.89 -23.10
C MET A 34 16.97 -29.50 -24.48
N ASP A 35 18.02 -30.16 -24.96
CA ASP A 35 18.55 -29.92 -26.31
C ASP A 35 17.50 -30.23 -27.39
N ALA A 36 16.79 -31.34 -27.26
CA ALA A 36 15.71 -31.71 -28.18
C ALA A 36 14.55 -30.71 -28.17
N PHE A 37 14.25 -30.08 -27.02
CA PHE A 37 13.24 -29.04 -26.89
C PHE A 37 13.68 -27.71 -27.52
N ILE A 38 14.90 -27.25 -27.21
CA ILE A 38 15.46 -26.01 -27.76
C ILE A 38 15.47 -26.08 -29.29
N SER A 39 15.86 -27.23 -29.84
CA SER A 39 15.89 -27.49 -31.27
C SER A 39 14.53 -27.39 -31.97
N LYS A 40 13.42 -27.52 -31.23
CA LYS A 40 12.04 -27.54 -31.76
C LYS A 40 11.21 -26.33 -31.29
N PHE A 41 11.80 -25.43 -30.51
CA PHE A 41 11.07 -24.30 -29.93
C PHE A 41 10.82 -23.21 -30.98
N ASN A 42 9.57 -23.08 -31.39
CA ASN A 42 9.13 -22.15 -32.44
C ASN A 42 8.66 -20.78 -31.91
N GLY A 43 9.04 -20.41 -30.68
CA GLY A 43 8.68 -19.11 -30.08
C GLY A 43 7.27 -19.03 -29.47
N LYS A 44 6.48 -20.11 -29.46
CA LYS A 44 5.16 -20.12 -28.80
C LYS A 44 5.27 -20.16 -27.26
N ASN A 45 4.18 -19.75 -26.60
CA ASN A 45 4.13 -19.54 -25.14
C ASN A 45 4.59 -20.78 -24.36
N ILE A 46 5.68 -20.63 -23.60
CA ILE A 46 6.34 -21.67 -22.81
C ILE A 46 5.40 -22.32 -21.78
N ASN A 47 4.30 -21.67 -21.41
CA ASN A 47 3.36 -22.12 -20.40
C ASN A 47 2.64 -23.43 -20.73
N SER A 48 2.56 -23.85 -21.99
CA SER A 48 1.95 -25.13 -22.38
C SER A 48 2.74 -26.36 -21.91
N TYR A 49 3.99 -26.17 -21.49
CA TYR A 49 4.85 -27.24 -21.01
C TYR A 49 5.14 -27.10 -19.50
N LYS A 50 4.77 -25.95 -18.89
CA LYS A 50 5.17 -25.48 -17.56
C LYS A 50 4.54 -26.31 -16.44
N GLY A 51 5.16 -27.45 -16.19
CA GLY A 51 4.82 -28.38 -15.11
C GLY A 51 5.74 -29.60 -15.13
N ASP A 52 5.89 -30.23 -16.29
CA ASP A 52 6.64 -31.49 -16.38
C ASP A 52 8.16 -31.28 -16.30
N TRP A 53 8.70 -30.21 -16.92
CA TRP A 53 10.13 -29.87 -16.78
C TRP A 53 10.50 -29.41 -15.39
N LYS A 54 9.65 -28.61 -14.74
CA LYS A 54 9.91 -28.18 -13.36
C LYS A 54 9.96 -29.38 -12.40
N ARG A 55 9.15 -30.41 -12.65
CA ARG A 55 9.18 -31.68 -11.91
C ARG A 55 10.47 -32.46 -12.20
N ARG A 56 10.83 -32.64 -13.48
CA ARG A 56 12.04 -33.38 -13.89
C ARG A 56 13.34 -32.75 -13.38
N ILE A 57 13.49 -31.43 -13.49
CA ILE A 57 14.66 -30.70 -12.96
C ILE A 57 14.79 -30.88 -11.44
N LYS A 58 13.68 -30.80 -10.70
CA LYS A 58 13.70 -31.04 -9.26
C LYS A 58 14.13 -32.47 -8.91
N MET A 59 13.73 -33.47 -9.70
CA MET A 59 14.12 -34.86 -9.49
C MET A 59 15.62 -35.07 -9.75
N SER A 60 16.15 -34.56 -10.86
CA SER A 60 17.58 -34.71 -11.17
C SER A 60 18.47 -33.93 -10.18
N VAL A 61 18.06 -32.73 -9.74
CA VAL A 61 18.81 -31.97 -8.72
C VAL A 61 18.87 -32.73 -7.38
N LYS A 62 17.79 -33.42 -7.01
CA LYS A 62 17.74 -34.28 -5.82
C LYS A 62 18.63 -35.52 -5.96
N GLU A 63 18.70 -36.10 -7.14
CA GLU A 63 19.56 -37.26 -7.44
C GLU A 63 21.06 -36.89 -7.34
N ILE A 64 21.44 -35.68 -7.77
CA ILE A 64 22.83 -35.20 -7.70
C ILE A 64 23.19 -34.67 -6.29
N GLY A 65 22.29 -34.79 -5.32
CA GLY A 65 22.55 -34.45 -3.91
C GLY A 65 22.50 -32.94 -3.60
N PHE A 66 21.97 -32.11 -4.50
CA PHE A 66 21.82 -30.67 -4.29
C PHE A 66 20.39 -30.29 -3.90
N LYS A 67 20.24 -29.17 -3.17
CA LYS A 67 18.94 -28.60 -2.82
C LYS A 67 18.68 -27.37 -3.67
N LEU A 68 17.59 -27.39 -4.44
CA LEU A 68 17.18 -26.23 -5.23
C LEU A 68 16.61 -25.14 -4.31
N VAL A 69 17.22 -23.96 -4.27
CA VAL A 69 16.87 -22.89 -3.32
C VAL A 69 15.76 -21.96 -3.84
N ALA A 70 15.67 -21.72 -5.16
CA ALA A 70 14.51 -21.11 -5.82
C ALA A 70 14.57 -21.30 -7.34
N PHE A 71 13.41 -21.46 -8.00
CA PHE A 71 13.24 -21.11 -9.42
C PHE A 71 12.59 -19.72 -9.38
N ASP A 72 13.39 -18.66 -9.47
CA ASP A 72 12.84 -17.31 -9.60
C ASP A 72 12.32 -17.15 -11.02
N ASP A 73 11.08 -17.59 -11.18
CA ASP A 73 10.24 -17.37 -12.34
C ASP A 73 8.94 -16.73 -11.82
N LEU A 74 8.89 -15.41 -11.96
CA LEU A 74 7.72 -14.57 -12.17
C LEU A 74 6.39 -15.15 -11.68
N VAL A 75 5.97 -14.59 -10.55
CA VAL A 75 4.62 -14.60 -9.97
C VAL A 75 3.52 -14.78 -11.00
N TYR A 76 2.96 -15.99 -11.04
CA TYR A 76 1.53 -16.20 -11.23
C TYR A 76 0.97 -16.74 -9.91
N SER A 77 0.61 -15.84 -9.01
CA SER A 77 -0.47 -16.12 -8.08
C SER A 77 -1.76 -16.10 -8.88
N LYS A 78 -2.31 -17.28 -9.18
CA LYS A 78 -3.78 -17.40 -9.21
C LYS A 78 -4.23 -17.18 -7.76
N THR A 79 -4.59 -15.96 -7.41
CA THR A 79 -5.55 -15.72 -6.33
C THR A 79 -6.91 -15.64 -6.98
N SER A 80 -7.55 -16.80 -7.14
CA SER A 80 -8.98 -16.85 -7.41
C SER A 80 -9.74 -16.63 -6.10
N LYS A 81 -10.68 -15.67 -6.15
CA LYS A 81 -11.81 -15.40 -5.24
C LYS A 81 -11.50 -14.66 -3.94
N SER A 82 -11.73 -13.35 -4.00
CA SER A 82 -12.56 -12.68 -3.00
C SER A 82 -13.47 -11.76 -3.79
N GLY A 83 -14.77 -12.07 -3.89
CA GLY A 83 -15.71 -11.02 -4.26
C GLY A 83 -15.59 -9.86 -3.26
N ASN A 84 -16.09 -8.68 -3.63
CA ASN A 84 -16.19 -7.55 -2.71
C ASN A 84 -16.82 -8.02 -1.39
N TYR A 85 -16.26 -7.59 -0.26
CA TYR A 85 -16.72 -8.05 1.05
C TYR A 85 -18.13 -7.52 1.32
N ILE A 86 -19.07 -8.43 1.58
CA ILE A 86 -20.44 -8.08 1.97
C ILE A 86 -20.45 -7.80 3.47
N LEU A 87 -20.99 -6.64 3.84
CA LEU A 87 -21.07 -6.22 5.23
C LEU A 87 -22.15 -7.00 5.96
N SER A 88 -21.85 -7.44 7.18
CA SER A 88 -22.86 -7.93 8.10
C SER A 88 -23.69 -6.77 8.67
N PHE A 89 -24.87 -7.10 9.20
CA PHE A 89 -25.75 -6.12 9.85
C PHE A 89 -25.06 -5.39 11.00
N ASP A 90 -24.33 -6.12 11.85
CA ASP A 90 -23.65 -5.56 13.01
C ASP A 90 -22.49 -4.64 12.64
N GLU A 91 -21.75 -4.98 11.58
CA GLU A 91 -20.67 -4.14 11.06
C GLU A 91 -21.19 -2.80 10.55
N LYS A 92 -22.28 -2.84 9.78
CA LYS A 92 -22.93 -1.63 9.27
C LYS A 92 -23.51 -0.80 10.42
N LYS A 93 -24.19 -1.44 11.38
CA LYS A 93 -24.72 -0.79 12.58
C LYS A 93 -23.61 -0.10 13.39
N ARG A 94 -22.45 -0.74 13.54
CA ARG A 94 -21.29 -0.16 14.23
C ARG A 94 -20.78 1.11 13.54
N VAL A 95 -20.66 1.10 12.21
CA VAL A 95 -20.24 2.31 11.45
C VAL A 95 -21.27 3.44 11.60
N LEU A 96 -22.57 3.12 11.50
CA LEU A 96 -23.63 4.09 11.70
C LEU A 96 -23.63 4.67 13.12
N GLY A 97 -23.41 3.84 14.13
CA GLY A 97 -23.29 4.31 15.52
C GLY A 97 -22.13 5.29 15.71
N ILE A 98 -21.01 5.10 15.01
CA ILE A 98 -19.90 6.07 15.03
C ILE A 98 -20.32 7.39 14.39
N LEU A 99 -20.94 7.35 13.20
CA LEU A 99 -21.39 8.56 12.49
C LEU A 99 -22.45 9.33 13.30
N ASP A 100 -23.39 8.62 13.93
CA ASP A 100 -24.48 9.19 14.72
C ASP A 100 -23.98 9.80 16.04
N ALA A 101 -22.81 9.36 16.54
CA ALA A 101 -22.17 9.89 17.73
C ALA A 101 -21.36 11.17 17.48
N ILE A 102 -21.11 11.57 16.22
CA ILE A 102 -20.35 12.78 15.90
C ILE A 102 -21.15 14.02 16.35
N ALA A 103 -20.55 14.80 17.26
CA ALA A 103 -21.15 16.02 17.78
C ALA A 103 -21.43 17.03 16.67
N LYS A 104 -22.55 17.75 16.76
CA LYS A 104 -22.97 18.72 15.73
C LYS A 104 -21.90 19.77 15.40
N ASN A 105 -21.11 20.18 16.39
CA ASN A 105 -20.05 21.18 16.21
C ASN A 105 -18.77 20.60 15.56
N ASP A 106 -18.63 19.27 15.52
CA ASP A 106 -17.52 18.58 14.87
C ASP A 106 -17.86 18.14 13.44
N LYS A 107 -19.13 18.24 13.02
CA LYS A 107 -19.56 17.91 11.66
C LYS A 107 -19.07 18.94 10.65
N TRP A 108 -18.75 18.46 9.45
CA TRP A 108 -18.33 19.30 8.34
C TRP A 108 -19.52 19.76 7.51
N THR A 109 -19.93 21.01 7.73
CA THR A 109 -20.96 21.69 6.93
C THR A 109 -20.32 22.49 5.79
N LEU A 110 -20.75 22.23 4.57
CA LEU A 110 -20.32 22.95 3.36
C LEU A 110 -21.02 24.30 3.22
N SER A 111 -20.54 25.13 2.29
CA SER A 111 -21.12 26.45 1.98
C SER A 111 -22.60 26.41 1.58
N THR A 112 -23.06 25.28 1.02
CA THR A 112 -24.45 25.00 0.65
C THR A 112 -25.35 24.66 1.85
N GLY A 113 -24.78 24.46 3.04
CA GLY A 113 -25.46 23.92 4.21
C GLY A 113 -25.49 22.38 4.24
N THR A 114 -25.01 21.70 3.20
CA THR A 114 -24.89 20.24 3.18
C THR A 114 -23.87 19.77 4.21
N VAL A 115 -24.25 18.76 4.99
CA VAL A 115 -23.38 18.14 6.01
C VAL A 115 -22.74 16.88 5.44
N VAL A 116 -21.41 16.82 5.42
CA VAL A 116 -20.65 15.72 4.79
C VAL A 116 -20.95 14.38 5.48
N GLU A 117 -20.95 14.34 6.81
CA GLU A 117 -21.23 13.12 7.59
C GLU A 117 -22.60 12.54 7.29
N ASP A 118 -23.61 13.40 7.07
CA ASP A 118 -24.97 12.96 6.77
C ASP A 118 -25.04 12.28 5.39
N LYS A 119 -24.30 12.82 4.40
CA LYS A 119 -24.14 12.18 3.08
C LYS A 119 -23.32 10.88 3.13
N MET A 120 -22.27 10.83 3.95
CA MET A 120 -21.54 9.59 4.19
C MET A 120 -22.44 8.53 4.84
N ARG A 121 -23.29 8.94 5.79
CA ARG A 121 -24.26 8.07 6.45
C ARG A 121 -25.29 7.51 5.46
N GLU A 122 -25.84 8.33 4.56
CA GLU A 122 -26.72 7.88 3.47
C GLU A 122 -26.06 6.79 2.61
N LEU A 123 -24.78 6.96 2.26
CA LEU A 123 -24.02 5.96 1.51
C LEU A 123 -23.83 4.67 2.32
N VAL A 124 -23.49 4.77 3.61
CA VAL A 124 -23.39 3.59 4.49
C VAL A 124 -24.73 2.85 4.54
N VAL A 125 -25.85 3.54 4.74
CA VAL A 125 -27.20 2.94 4.79
C VAL A 125 -27.57 2.22 3.49
N SER A 126 -27.15 2.72 2.34
CA SER A 126 -27.46 2.10 1.04
C SER A 126 -26.46 1.03 0.61
N SER A 127 -25.29 0.96 1.25
CA SER A 127 -24.23 0.02 0.88
C SER A 127 -24.50 -1.43 1.32
N SER A 128 -24.12 -2.37 0.46
CA SER A 128 -24.05 -3.82 0.77
C SER A 128 -22.61 -4.31 0.86
N PHE A 129 -21.70 -3.65 0.16
CA PHE A 129 -20.29 -4.00 0.08
C PHE A 129 -19.43 -3.00 0.84
N GLU A 130 -18.29 -3.47 1.32
CA GLU A 130 -17.28 -2.61 1.92
C GLU A 130 -16.79 -1.55 0.92
N HIS A 131 -16.57 -0.34 1.44
CA HIS A 131 -16.16 0.86 0.73
C HIS A 131 -15.41 1.77 1.72
N PRO A 132 -14.50 2.68 1.31
CA PRO A 132 -13.72 3.51 2.23
C PRO A 132 -14.56 4.34 3.21
N VAL A 133 -15.81 4.67 2.84
CA VAL A 133 -16.78 5.34 3.73
C VAL A 133 -17.00 4.61 5.05
N HIS A 134 -16.91 3.27 5.07
CA HIS A 134 -17.05 2.48 6.30
C HIS A 134 -15.90 2.72 7.28
N SER A 135 -14.76 3.16 6.74
CA SER A 135 -13.61 3.63 7.52
C SER A 135 -13.66 5.13 7.76
N LEU A 136 -14.80 5.81 7.54
CA LEU A 136 -14.95 7.27 7.65
C LEU A 136 -13.97 8.05 6.76
N ILE A 137 -13.65 7.48 5.59
CA ILE A 137 -12.79 8.11 4.57
C ILE A 137 -13.67 8.63 3.44
N ILE A 138 -13.48 9.89 3.06
CA ILE A 138 -14.04 10.48 1.85
C ILE A 138 -12.95 10.68 0.79
N ASP A 139 -13.15 10.10 -0.39
CA ASP A 139 -12.34 10.35 -1.58
C ASP A 139 -13.19 11.15 -2.58
N PRO A 140 -13.00 12.47 -2.73
CA PRO A 140 -13.83 13.28 -3.61
C PRO A 140 -13.70 12.90 -5.09
N PHE A 141 -12.71 12.07 -5.46
CA PHE A 141 -12.51 11.57 -6.81
C PHE A 141 -13.23 10.24 -7.08
N ASP A 142 -13.77 9.57 -6.05
CA ASP A 142 -14.58 8.36 -6.26
C ASP A 142 -15.91 8.74 -6.94
N PRO A 143 -16.25 8.16 -8.11
CA PRO A 143 -17.48 8.45 -8.82
C PRO A 143 -18.77 8.29 -8.01
N ILE A 144 -18.78 7.46 -6.96
CA ILE A 144 -19.97 7.26 -6.12
C ILE A 144 -20.47 8.58 -5.51
N TRP A 145 -19.56 9.49 -5.16
CA TRP A 145 -19.90 10.73 -4.47
C TRP A 145 -20.63 11.73 -5.35
N LYS A 146 -20.56 11.60 -6.68
CA LYS A 146 -21.36 12.42 -7.61
C LYS A 146 -22.87 12.19 -7.48
N LYS A 147 -23.28 11.11 -6.81
CA LYS A 147 -24.70 10.85 -6.49
C LYS A 147 -25.15 11.52 -5.19
N HIS A 148 -24.21 11.94 -4.33
CA HIS A 148 -24.47 12.48 -3.00
C HIS A 148 -24.14 13.97 -2.87
N PHE A 149 -23.25 14.47 -3.73
CA PHE A 149 -22.77 15.85 -3.74
C PHE A 149 -22.77 16.40 -5.17
N THR A 150 -22.96 17.71 -5.27
CA THR A 150 -22.76 18.46 -6.51
C THR A 150 -21.27 18.60 -6.85
N THR A 151 -20.94 18.93 -8.09
CA THR A 151 -19.55 19.19 -8.52
C THR A 151 -18.89 20.32 -7.71
N ALA A 152 -19.66 21.37 -7.36
CA ALA A 152 -19.16 22.47 -6.56
C ALA A 152 -18.84 22.02 -5.12
N GLU A 153 -19.71 21.23 -4.50
CA GLU A 153 -19.49 20.66 -3.17
C GLU A 153 -18.29 19.69 -3.14
N LEU A 154 -18.12 18.83 -4.16
CA LEU A 154 -16.93 17.96 -4.26
C LEU A 154 -15.64 18.77 -4.42
N SER A 155 -15.71 19.88 -5.16
CA SER A 155 -14.57 20.80 -5.31
C SER A 155 -14.26 21.50 -3.99
N GLU A 156 -15.28 21.94 -3.25
CA GLU A 156 -15.14 22.50 -1.90
C GLU A 156 -14.52 21.49 -0.95
N ILE A 157 -15.03 20.25 -0.91
CA ILE A 157 -14.49 19.15 -0.10
C ILE A 157 -13.00 18.92 -0.42
N ASN A 158 -12.63 18.90 -1.70
CA ASN A 158 -11.25 18.68 -2.10
C ASN A 158 -10.31 19.84 -1.68
N LEU A 159 -10.77 21.09 -1.80
CA LEU A 159 -9.92 22.28 -1.64
C LEU A 159 -9.92 22.86 -0.22
N PHE A 160 -10.95 22.59 0.58
CA PHE A 160 -11.11 23.17 1.91
C PHE A 160 -9.94 22.84 2.83
N LYS A 161 -9.17 23.86 3.25
CA LYS A 161 -7.96 23.68 4.08
C LYS A 161 -7.00 22.60 3.55
N ALA A 162 -6.94 22.42 2.22
CA ALA A 162 -6.11 21.42 1.58
C ALA A 162 -4.65 21.52 2.04
N LYS A 163 -4.04 20.36 2.27
CA LYS A 163 -2.65 20.25 2.70
C LYS A 163 -1.77 20.27 1.46
N ASN A 164 -1.17 21.42 1.21
CA ASN A 164 -0.30 21.59 0.06
C ASN A 164 1.06 20.97 0.35
N LEU A 165 1.61 20.31 -0.67
CA LEU A 165 2.99 19.91 -0.69
C LEU A 165 3.87 21.17 -0.74
N GLU A 166 4.93 21.24 0.08
CA GLU A 166 5.88 22.37 0.07
C GLU A 166 6.45 22.54 -1.35
N ASP A 167 6.52 23.77 -1.85
CA ASP A 167 7.22 24.03 -3.11
C ASP A 167 8.73 23.77 -2.96
N LEU A 168 9.36 23.44 -4.08
CA LEU A 168 10.81 23.28 -4.12
C LEU A 168 11.47 24.60 -3.71
N SER A 169 12.47 24.52 -2.83
CA SER A 169 13.32 25.69 -2.58
C SER A 169 14.00 26.13 -3.88
N ASP A 170 14.24 27.44 -4.05
CA ASP A 170 14.90 28.00 -5.24
C ASP A 170 16.18 27.25 -5.62
N ASP A 171 16.95 26.79 -4.63
CA ASP A 171 18.17 26.02 -4.84
C ASP A 171 17.93 24.68 -5.54
N VAL A 172 16.94 23.91 -5.06
CA VAL A 172 16.56 22.62 -5.63
C VAL A 172 15.88 22.81 -6.97
N HIS A 173 15.03 23.84 -7.11
CA HIS A 173 14.38 24.16 -8.37
C HIS A 173 15.42 24.55 -9.44
N SER A 174 16.36 25.44 -9.11
CA SER A 174 17.46 25.82 -10.00
C SER A 174 18.31 24.61 -10.40
N TYR A 175 18.53 23.68 -9.47
CA TYR A 175 19.28 22.46 -9.74
C TYR A 175 18.51 21.49 -10.66
N LEU A 176 17.20 21.31 -10.46
CA LEU A 176 16.37 20.48 -11.35
C LEU A 176 16.27 21.08 -12.76
N ASN A 177 16.23 22.41 -12.88
CA ASN A 177 16.23 23.10 -14.18
C ASN A 177 17.52 22.86 -14.97
N LEU A 178 18.62 22.42 -14.34
CA LEU A 178 19.81 21.98 -15.08
C LEU A 178 19.54 20.72 -15.92
N TYR A 179 18.55 19.92 -15.55
CA TYR A 179 18.14 18.71 -16.26
C TYR A 179 17.04 18.97 -17.30
N ASP A 180 16.39 20.13 -17.23
CA ASP A 180 15.33 20.55 -18.15
C ASP A 180 15.93 21.17 -19.43
N GLN A 181 16.58 20.32 -20.21
CA GLN A 181 17.23 20.65 -21.48
C GLN A 181 16.75 19.68 -22.57
N GLU A 182 16.87 20.08 -23.83
CA GLU A 182 16.72 19.14 -24.94
C GLU A 182 17.94 18.22 -25.01
N TRP A 183 17.77 16.97 -24.61
CA TRP A 183 18.82 15.95 -24.65
C TRP A 183 18.79 15.20 -25.98
N GLU A 184 19.93 15.13 -26.68
CA GLU A 184 20.07 14.38 -27.95
C GLU A 184 19.83 12.87 -27.75
N SER A 185 20.23 12.33 -26.60
CA SER A 185 19.95 10.96 -26.21
C SER A 185 19.88 10.78 -24.69
N ALA A 186 19.30 9.66 -24.25
CA ALA A 186 19.32 9.24 -22.85
C ALA A 186 20.76 9.02 -22.32
N ILE A 187 21.72 8.76 -23.20
CA ILE A 187 23.13 8.60 -22.84
C ILE A 187 23.75 9.96 -22.50
N ASP A 188 23.33 11.04 -23.17
CA ASP A 188 23.87 12.38 -22.93
C ASP A 188 23.34 12.96 -21.62
N LEU A 189 22.04 12.78 -21.35
CA LEU A 189 21.46 13.02 -20.03
C LEU A 189 22.22 12.23 -18.96
N TYR A 190 22.55 10.96 -19.27
CA TYR A 190 23.30 10.13 -18.33
C TYR A 190 24.70 10.69 -18.05
N CYS A 191 25.44 10.99 -19.10
CA CYS A 191 26.78 11.53 -18.97
C CYS A 191 26.76 12.86 -18.20
N PHE A 192 25.76 13.71 -18.43
CA PHE A 192 25.57 14.95 -17.68
C PHE A 192 25.31 14.69 -16.19
N ALA A 193 24.36 13.84 -15.85
CA ALA A 193 23.96 13.56 -14.48
C ALA A 193 25.10 12.89 -13.68
N ASN A 194 25.80 11.94 -14.29
CA ASN A 194 26.95 11.26 -13.69
C ASN A 194 28.17 12.19 -13.48
N ASN A 195 28.32 13.23 -14.31
CA ASN A 195 29.41 14.20 -14.19
C ASN A 195 29.18 15.28 -13.11
N GLN A 196 27.95 15.43 -12.60
CA GLN A 196 27.71 16.33 -11.47
C GLN A 196 28.49 15.82 -10.26
N LYS A 197 29.25 16.68 -9.57
CA LYS A 197 29.96 16.34 -8.31
C LYS A 197 29.31 17.10 -7.16
N HIS A 198 28.94 16.37 -6.09
CA HIS A 198 28.22 16.93 -4.95
C HIS A 198 28.84 16.43 -3.67
N HIS A 199 28.89 17.29 -2.67
CA HIS A 199 29.30 16.90 -1.34
C HIS A 199 28.28 15.92 -0.75
N PRO A 200 28.68 14.71 -0.32
CA PRO A 200 27.75 13.66 0.09
C PRO A 200 27.02 13.93 1.41
N ILE A 201 27.09 15.13 1.98
CA ILE A 201 26.44 15.48 3.26
C ILE A 201 25.80 16.85 3.11
N LYS A 202 26.57 17.84 2.67
CA LYS A 202 26.10 19.22 2.50
C LYS A 202 25.15 19.41 1.33
N GLU A 203 25.30 18.61 0.28
CA GLU A 203 24.50 18.68 -0.94
C GLU A 203 23.79 17.35 -1.18
N PHE A 204 23.30 16.71 -0.10
CA PHE A 204 22.64 15.42 -0.23
C PHE A 204 21.44 15.49 -1.18
N GLU A 205 20.68 16.58 -1.13
CA GLU A 205 19.51 16.75 -1.99
C GLU A 205 19.92 16.69 -3.48
N ARG A 206 20.96 17.41 -3.87
CA ARG A 206 21.57 17.35 -5.22
C ARG A 206 22.22 15.99 -5.51
N GLY A 207 22.83 15.39 -4.50
CA GLY A 207 23.50 14.09 -4.58
C GLY A 207 22.56 12.90 -4.79
N TRP A 208 21.33 12.96 -4.29
CA TRP A 208 20.31 11.92 -4.55
C TRP A 208 19.85 11.94 -5.99
N ILE A 209 19.79 13.13 -6.61
CA ILE A 209 19.37 13.32 -7.99
C ILE A 209 20.40 12.73 -8.98
N LYS A 210 21.59 12.31 -8.51
CA LYS A 210 22.59 11.62 -9.34
C LYS A 210 22.21 10.21 -9.72
N GLU A 211 22.66 9.89 -10.91
CA GLU A 211 22.36 8.73 -11.69
C GLU A 211 23.08 7.44 -11.30
N ASN A 212 22.29 6.52 -10.77
CA ASN A 212 22.36 5.10 -11.07
C ASN A 212 20.95 4.48 -11.18
N ASP A 213 19.89 5.28 -10.96
CA ASP A 213 18.50 4.82 -10.93
C ASP A 213 17.67 5.31 -12.13
N LEU A 214 18.18 6.22 -12.96
CA LEU A 214 17.47 6.76 -14.14
C LEU A 214 17.14 5.67 -15.18
N LEU A 215 17.87 4.55 -15.19
CA LEU A 215 17.78 3.54 -16.26
C LEU A 215 17.72 2.07 -15.78
N HIS A 216 17.92 1.79 -14.48
CA HIS A 216 18.08 0.40 -14.01
C HIS A 216 16.90 -0.15 -13.19
N SER A 217 16.05 0.71 -12.62
CA SER A 217 14.88 0.28 -11.84
C SER A 217 13.87 1.41 -11.67
N VAL A 218 12.72 1.29 -12.35
CA VAL A 218 11.67 2.32 -12.54
C VAL A 218 11.36 3.13 -11.27
N TRP A 219 11.19 2.49 -10.11
CA TRP A 219 10.72 3.18 -8.90
C TRP A 219 11.77 3.35 -7.79
N ARG A 220 13.04 3.07 -8.07
CA ARG A 220 14.09 3.02 -7.03
C ARG A 220 14.39 4.37 -6.39
N PHE A 221 14.24 5.44 -7.15
CA PHE A 221 14.45 6.80 -6.66
C PHE A 221 13.51 7.15 -5.49
N VAL A 222 12.27 6.61 -5.47
CA VAL A 222 11.26 6.90 -4.43
C VAL A 222 11.77 6.51 -3.04
N TYR A 223 12.27 5.29 -2.87
CA TYR A 223 12.77 4.87 -1.55
C TYR A 223 14.19 5.36 -1.28
N ARG A 224 15.04 5.58 -2.30
CA ARG A 224 16.37 6.19 -2.10
C ARG A 224 16.29 7.62 -1.59
N ALA A 225 15.22 8.37 -1.88
CA ALA A 225 14.98 9.68 -1.30
C ALA A 225 15.01 9.66 0.25
N PHE A 226 14.69 8.51 0.85
CA PHE A 226 14.67 8.26 2.30
C PHE A 226 15.88 7.44 2.79
N SER A 227 16.91 7.27 1.97
CA SER A 227 18.13 6.54 2.36
C SER A 227 18.91 7.22 3.48
N ARG A 228 18.75 8.55 3.61
CA ARG A 228 19.37 9.36 4.66
C ARG A 228 18.32 10.19 5.39
N GLY A 229 18.68 10.63 6.59
CA GLY A 229 17.76 11.30 7.51
C GLY A 229 17.06 10.34 8.46
N GLN A 230 16.12 10.91 9.22
CA GLN A 230 15.40 10.23 10.31
C GLN A 230 14.28 9.30 9.82
N ILE A 231 13.73 9.57 8.62
CA ILE A 231 12.68 8.74 8.01
C ILE A 231 13.36 7.61 7.24
N LYS A 232 12.91 6.37 7.48
CA LYS A 232 13.40 5.17 6.80
C LYS A 232 12.30 4.58 5.92
N ALA A 233 12.65 4.27 4.67
CA ALA A 233 11.86 3.44 3.78
C ALA A 233 12.18 1.96 4.02
N MET A 234 11.23 1.22 4.57
CA MET A 234 11.33 -0.21 4.84
C MET A 234 10.73 -0.98 3.66
N LEU A 235 11.57 -1.70 2.92
CA LEU A 235 11.20 -2.52 1.76
C LEU A 235 10.85 -3.95 2.19
N GLY A 236 10.06 -4.65 1.38
CA GLY A 236 9.90 -6.11 1.47
C GLY A 236 8.85 -6.59 2.48
N GLU A 237 7.57 -6.41 2.15
CA GLU A 237 6.40 -6.87 2.92
C GLU A 237 6.41 -6.46 4.40
N SER A 238 6.90 -5.26 4.69
CA SER A 238 6.86 -4.73 6.06
C SER A 238 5.41 -4.62 6.52
N CYS A 239 5.12 -5.19 7.69
CA CYS A 239 3.78 -5.14 8.27
C CYS A 239 3.60 -3.84 9.06
N SER A 240 2.58 -3.06 8.73
CA SER A 240 2.23 -1.85 9.49
C SER A 240 1.82 -2.20 10.92
N VAL A 241 2.47 -1.56 11.88
CA VAL A 241 2.12 -1.62 13.30
C VAL A 241 0.79 -0.91 13.55
N ALA A 242 0.52 0.21 12.87
CA ALA A 242 -0.73 0.94 13.01
C ALA A 242 -1.94 0.07 12.61
N VAL A 243 -1.86 -0.61 11.45
CA VAL A 243 -2.90 -1.55 11.02
C VAL A 243 -3.00 -2.76 11.97
N ALA A 244 -1.88 -3.22 12.51
CA ALA A 244 -1.93 -4.27 13.53
C ALA A 244 -2.64 -3.78 14.80
N MET A 245 -2.42 -2.55 15.26
CA MET A 245 -3.13 -1.99 16.41
C MET A 245 -4.63 -1.89 16.14
N SER A 246 -5.03 -1.35 14.98
CA SER A 246 -6.41 -1.28 14.50
C SER A 246 -7.13 -2.64 14.57
N ARG A 247 -6.54 -3.68 13.96
CA ARG A 247 -7.10 -5.05 13.91
C ARG A 247 -7.16 -5.78 15.25
N ASN A 248 -6.49 -5.25 16.27
CA ASN A 248 -6.38 -5.88 17.58
C ASN A 248 -6.87 -4.97 18.71
N LYS A 249 -7.55 -3.86 18.40
CA LYS A 249 -8.02 -2.87 19.38
C LYS A 249 -8.90 -3.48 20.48
N ASP A 250 -9.69 -4.50 20.12
CA ASP A 250 -10.62 -5.17 21.03
C ASP A 250 -10.00 -6.42 21.70
N ARG A 251 -8.69 -6.68 21.54
CA ARG A 251 -8.03 -7.81 22.24
C ARG A 251 -7.84 -7.46 23.72
N ALA A 252 -8.55 -8.18 24.58
CA ALA A 252 -8.47 -8.04 26.03
C ALA A 252 -7.81 -9.25 26.72
N LEU A 253 -7.65 -9.16 28.05
CA LEU A 253 -7.30 -10.32 28.89
C LEU A 253 -8.44 -11.33 28.92
N GLU A 254 -8.11 -12.60 29.10
CA GLU A 254 -9.07 -13.70 29.21
C GLU A 254 -9.86 -13.59 30.52
N VAL A 255 -11.19 -13.65 30.42
CA VAL A 255 -12.08 -13.79 31.59
C VAL A 255 -12.85 -15.09 31.46
N SER A 256 -13.68 -15.21 30.42
CA SER A 256 -14.46 -16.42 30.10
C SER A 256 -13.96 -17.10 28.82
N GLU A 257 -13.52 -16.32 27.84
CA GLU A 257 -13.06 -16.82 26.54
C GLU A 257 -11.54 -16.69 26.37
N ARG A 258 -10.96 -17.62 25.61
CA ARG A 258 -9.53 -17.59 25.28
C ARG A 258 -9.26 -16.44 24.31
N ARG A 259 -8.21 -15.66 24.61
CA ARG A 259 -7.77 -14.57 23.74
C ARG A 259 -7.37 -15.09 22.36
N PRO A 260 -7.90 -14.52 21.27
CA PRO A 260 -7.52 -14.91 19.92
C PRO A 260 -6.06 -14.55 19.65
N ARG A 261 -5.40 -15.21 18.69
CA ARG A 261 -4.03 -14.85 18.26
C ARG A 261 -3.99 -13.42 17.69
N LYS A 262 -2.86 -12.73 17.88
CA LYS A 262 -2.65 -11.37 17.36
C LYS A 262 -2.75 -11.39 15.83
N SER A 263 -3.63 -10.56 15.26
CA SER A 263 -3.68 -10.31 13.83
C SER A 263 -2.42 -9.55 13.40
N ILE A 264 -1.80 -9.96 12.31
CA ILE A 264 -0.72 -9.17 11.70
C ILE A 264 -1.28 -7.91 11.03
N GLY A 265 -0.44 -6.90 10.84
CA GLY A 265 -0.76 -5.69 10.08
C GLY A 265 -0.93 -5.96 8.58
N ALA A 266 -1.30 -4.92 7.83
CA ALA A 266 -1.21 -4.98 6.37
C ALA A 266 0.27 -5.08 5.95
N LYS A 267 0.57 -5.98 5.02
CA LYS A 267 1.86 -6.06 4.35
C LYS A 267 1.90 -5.01 3.24
N LEU A 268 2.88 -4.14 3.30
CA LEU A 268 3.05 -3.01 2.38
C LEU A 268 4.31 -3.22 1.54
N ASP A 269 4.33 -2.72 0.30
CA ASP A 269 5.53 -2.79 -0.55
C ASP A 269 6.65 -1.93 0.02
N VAL A 270 6.30 -0.72 0.47
CA VAL A 270 7.17 0.18 1.23
C VAL A 270 6.42 0.77 2.41
N LEU A 271 7.09 0.80 3.57
CA LEU A 271 6.62 1.50 4.76
C LEU A 271 7.60 2.65 5.11
N PHE A 272 7.09 3.87 5.24
CA PHE A 272 7.90 5.03 5.64
C PHE A 272 7.67 5.34 7.12
N LYS A 273 8.75 5.37 7.92
CA LYS A 273 8.65 5.63 9.36
C LYS A 273 9.82 6.42 9.93
N ALA A 274 9.56 7.20 10.97
CA ALA A 274 10.59 7.84 11.81
C ALA A 274 10.44 7.34 13.25
N GLY A 275 11.43 6.57 13.72
CA GLY A 275 11.35 5.89 15.02
C GLY A 275 10.14 4.96 15.09
N VAL A 276 9.20 5.27 15.99
CA VAL A 276 7.94 4.53 16.19
C VAL A 276 6.77 5.04 15.35
N HIS A 277 6.94 6.19 14.67
CA HIS A 277 5.86 6.83 13.93
C HIS A 277 5.87 6.38 12.46
N GLU A 278 4.81 5.70 12.05
CA GLU A 278 4.53 5.38 10.64
C GLU A 278 3.91 6.62 9.98
N LEU A 279 4.56 7.14 8.93
CA LEU A 279 4.21 8.42 8.30
C LEU A 279 3.52 8.24 6.95
N GLY A 280 3.63 7.03 6.39
CA GLY A 280 3.14 6.76 5.06
C GLY A 280 3.53 5.38 4.54
N SER A 281 3.04 5.06 3.34
CA SER A 281 3.29 3.78 2.69
C SER A 281 3.31 3.89 1.18
N CYS A 282 3.72 2.82 0.52
CA CYS A 282 3.65 2.67 -0.91
C CYS A 282 2.99 1.33 -1.27
N GLU A 283 2.14 1.36 -2.29
CA GLU A 283 1.62 0.18 -2.98
C GLU A 283 2.02 0.25 -4.45
N ALA A 284 2.55 -0.85 -4.97
CA ALA A 284 3.09 -0.95 -6.32
C ALA A 284 2.38 -2.02 -7.15
N GLY A 285 2.01 -1.64 -8.36
CA GLY A 285 1.46 -2.48 -9.43
C GLY A 285 2.47 -2.78 -10.52
N LYS A 286 2.27 -3.90 -11.22
CA LYS A 286 3.03 -4.24 -12.42
C LYS A 286 2.74 -3.24 -13.55
N SER A 287 3.65 -3.15 -14.54
CA SER A 287 3.61 -2.20 -15.67
C SER A 287 2.30 -2.16 -16.47
N ASN A 288 1.53 -3.24 -16.47
CA ASN A 288 0.29 -3.37 -17.24
C ASN A 288 -0.99 -3.08 -16.43
N ILE A 289 -0.85 -2.68 -15.16
CA ILE A 289 -1.98 -2.36 -14.29
C ILE A 289 -2.56 -1.01 -14.68
N VAL A 290 -3.85 -0.97 -14.97
CA VAL A 290 -4.62 0.25 -15.27
C VAL A 290 -5.63 0.54 -14.15
N PRO A 291 -6.22 1.76 -14.10
CA PRO A 291 -7.11 2.14 -13.00
C PRO A 291 -8.39 1.29 -12.86
N ALA A 292 -8.76 0.56 -13.92
CA ALA A 292 -9.91 -0.34 -13.92
C ALA A 292 -9.59 -1.75 -13.37
N ASP A 293 -8.32 -2.07 -13.13
CA ASP A 293 -7.92 -3.39 -12.65
C ASP A 293 -8.16 -3.53 -11.14
N ASP A 294 -8.56 -4.74 -10.72
CA ASP A 294 -8.79 -5.10 -9.32
C ASP A 294 -7.61 -4.72 -8.43
N LYS A 295 -6.37 -4.84 -8.91
CA LYS A 295 -5.19 -4.47 -8.12
C LYS A 295 -5.16 -2.97 -7.80
N TYR A 296 -5.55 -2.10 -8.74
CA TYR A 296 -5.63 -0.67 -8.48
C TYR A 296 -6.75 -0.36 -7.48
N LEU A 297 -7.92 -0.98 -7.66
CA LEU A 297 -9.09 -0.78 -6.79
C LEU A 297 -8.84 -1.32 -5.37
N ASP A 298 -8.35 -2.55 -5.25
CA ASP A 298 -8.14 -3.23 -3.97
C ASP A 298 -6.91 -2.71 -3.22
N ASP A 299 -5.73 -2.66 -3.86
CA ASP A 299 -4.52 -2.20 -3.17
C ASP A 299 -4.48 -0.67 -3.07
N GLY A 300 -4.85 0.03 -4.15
CA GLY A 300 -4.72 1.47 -4.25
C GLY A 300 -5.86 2.29 -3.66
N LEU A 301 -7.12 1.87 -3.89
CA LEU A 301 -8.29 2.65 -3.43
C LEU A 301 -8.92 2.11 -2.13
N MET A 302 -8.62 0.87 -1.74
CA MET A 302 -9.13 0.28 -0.50
C MET A 302 -8.03 0.11 0.55
N LYS A 303 -6.99 -0.69 0.27
CA LYS A 303 -5.97 -1.07 1.24
C LYS A 303 -5.10 0.12 1.64
N LEU A 304 -4.57 0.88 0.69
CA LEU A 304 -3.71 2.02 0.96
C LEU A 304 -4.43 3.09 1.80
N PRO A 305 -5.63 3.58 1.45
CA PRO A 305 -6.34 4.57 2.28
C PRO A 305 -6.63 4.11 3.70
N LYS A 306 -7.07 2.86 3.89
CA LYS A 306 -7.31 2.33 5.24
C LYS A 306 -6.02 2.26 6.06
N THR A 307 -4.92 1.89 5.41
CA THR A 307 -3.59 1.86 6.04
C THR A 307 -3.15 3.27 6.45
N LEU A 308 -3.28 4.25 5.56
CA LEU A 308 -2.97 5.65 5.84
C LEU A 308 -3.82 6.18 7.00
N ARG A 309 -5.12 5.83 7.05
CA ARG A 309 -5.99 6.21 8.17
C ARG A 309 -5.50 5.63 9.49
N ASP A 310 -5.15 4.35 9.51
CA ASP A 310 -4.66 3.72 10.73
C ASP A 310 -3.37 4.38 11.22
N MET A 311 -2.46 4.71 10.29
CA MET A 311 -1.25 5.48 10.60
C MET A 311 -1.61 6.87 11.16
N LEU A 312 -2.54 7.58 10.52
CA LEU A 312 -2.97 8.91 10.95
C LEU A 312 -3.58 8.87 12.36
N ALA A 313 -4.38 7.85 12.67
CA ALA A 313 -4.93 7.65 14.02
C ALA A 313 -3.81 7.50 15.08
N MET A 314 -2.73 6.77 14.76
CA MET A 314 -1.56 6.67 15.64
C MET A 314 -0.83 8.01 15.78
N LEU A 315 -0.73 8.81 14.72
CA LEU A 315 -0.11 10.14 14.78
C LEU A 315 -0.94 11.12 15.61
N VAL A 316 -2.27 11.11 15.45
CA VAL A 316 -3.22 11.90 16.25
C VAL A 316 -3.13 11.48 17.71
N THR A 317 -3.06 10.17 18.00
CA THR A 317 -2.82 9.66 19.36
C THR A 317 -1.46 10.10 19.91
N ALA A 318 -0.48 10.40 19.07
CA ALA A 318 0.79 10.94 19.55
C ALA A 318 0.74 12.45 19.81
N ASN A 319 -0.14 13.19 19.12
CA ASN A 319 -0.31 14.64 19.27
C ASN A 319 -1.75 15.10 18.91
N PRO A 320 -2.74 14.94 19.82
CA PRO A 320 -4.15 15.20 19.53
C PRO A 320 -4.45 16.66 19.19
N GLU A 321 -3.73 17.59 19.81
CA GLU A 321 -3.85 19.04 19.55
C GLU A 321 -3.59 19.41 18.08
N LYS A 322 -2.93 18.53 17.33
CA LYS A 322 -2.58 18.73 15.92
C LYS A 322 -3.44 17.92 14.96
N VAL A 323 -4.58 17.36 15.38
CA VAL A 323 -5.44 16.48 14.54
C VAL A 323 -5.70 17.02 13.14
N ASN A 324 -6.09 18.29 12.99
CA ASN A 324 -6.36 18.89 11.67
C ASN A 324 -5.11 19.39 10.93
N SER A 325 -3.92 19.21 11.49
CA SER A 325 -2.63 19.59 10.90
C SER A 325 -1.80 18.38 10.46
N LEU A 326 -2.03 17.22 11.07
CA LEU A 326 -1.34 15.98 10.74
C LEU A 326 -1.82 15.41 9.39
N VAL A 327 -0.89 14.76 8.69
CA VAL A 327 -1.11 14.14 7.37
C VAL A 327 -0.34 12.84 7.31
N THR A 328 -0.88 11.86 6.61
CA THR A 328 -0.13 10.67 6.17
C THR A 328 -0.02 10.64 4.66
N VAL A 329 1.12 10.14 4.14
CA VAL A 329 1.46 10.22 2.71
C VAL A 329 1.54 8.82 2.10
N GLY A 330 0.79 8.58 1.04
CA GLY A 330 0.83 7.38 0.22
C GLY A 330 1.49 7.63 -1.13
N PHE A 331 2.32 6.70 -1.59
CA PHE A 331 2.75 6.64 -2.99
C PHE A 331 2.04 5.48 -3.66
N LEU A 332 1.20 5.76 -4.66
CA LEU A 332 0.59 4.72 -5.46
C LEU A 332 1.29 4.64 -6.81
N MET A 333 2.02 3.56 -7.04
CA MET A 333 2.81 3.36 -8.25
C MET A 333 2.19 2.21 -9.05
N MET A 334 1.30 2.52 -9.98
CA MET A 334 0.54 1.50 -10.70
C MET A 334 0.98 1.48 -12.15
N GLY A 335 1.78 0.45 -12.45
CA GLY A 335 2.47 0.34 -13.72
C GLY A 335 3.57 1.37 -13.89
N LEU A 336 3.43 2.23 -14.90
CA LEU A 336 4.32 3.35 -15.17
C LEU A 336 3.71 4.69 -14.71
N GLU A 337 2.65 4.67 -13.90
CA GLU A 337 2.06 5.86 -13.30
C GLU A 337 2.40 5.94 -11.82
N MET A 338 2.64 7.15 -11.34
CA MET A 338 2.75 7.46 -9.92
C MET A 338 1.76 8.57 -9.54
N GLU A 339 1.06 8.37 -8.43
CA GLU A 339 0.30 9.41 -7.75
C GLU A 339 0.65 9.46 -6.26
N VAL A 340 0.67 10.67 -5.70
CA VAL A 340 0.81 10.88 -4.27
C VAL A 340 -0.57 11.09 -3.66
N VAL A 341 -0.87 10.29 -2.65
CA VAL A 341 -2.11 10.30 -1.89
C VAL A 341 -1.84 10.95 -0.54
N LEU A 342 -2.52 12.03 -0.22
CA LEU A 342 -2.48 12.65 1.11
C LEU A 342 -3.76 12.30 1.85
N MET A 343 -3.63 11.98 3.14
CA MET A 343 -4.77 11.79 4.02
C MET A 343 -4.67 12.70 5.23
N ASP A 344 -5.73 13.49 5.45
CA ASP A 344 -5.86 14.45 6.55
C ASP A 344 -7.26 14.41 7.18
N VAL A 345 -7.46 15.21 8.24
CA VAL A 345 -8.77 15.43 8.88
C VAL A 345 -9.11 16.93 8.76
N PRO A 346 -9.99 17.33 7.83
CA PRO A 346 -10.22 18.76 7.55
C PRO A 346 -10.98 19.51 8.66
N VAL A 347 -11.93 18.84 9.30
CA VAL A 347 -12.84 19.38 10.33
C VAL A 347 -13.01 18.36 11.46
N GLY A 348 -13.12 18.84 12.70
CA GLY A 348 -13.34 17.99 13.86
C GLY A 348 -12.22 16.96 14.02
N HIS A 349 -12.61 15.71 14.28
CA HIS A 349 -11.66 14.64 14.61
C HIS A 349 -12.04 13.25 14.04
N SER A 350 -13.04 13.19 13.15
CA SER A 350 -13.64 11.90 12.74
C SER A 350 -13.43 11.56 11.27
N ILE A 351 -13.81 12.47 10.36
CA ILE A 351 -13.80 12.21 8.93
C ILE A 351 -12.41 12.50 8.36
N SER A 352 -11.83 11.49 7.71
CA SER A 352 -10.58 11.66 6.96
C SER A 352 -10.89 11.90 5.49
N ARG A 353 -10.12 12.78 4.86
CA ARG A 353 -10.22 13.07 3.43
C ARG A 353 -8.99 12.53 2.70
N ILE A 354 -9.19 12.06 1.47
CA ILE A 354 -8.12 11.84 0.50
C ILE A 354 -7.98 13.05 -0.42
N SER A 355 -6.75 13.48 -0.64
CA SER A 355 -6.35 14.33 -1.77
C SER A 355 -5.31 13.60 -2.59
N LYS A 356 -5.36 13.72 -3.92
CA LYS A 356 -4.42 13.06 -4.84
C LYS A 356 -3.70 14.09 -5.69
N SER A 357 -2.42 13.87 -5.96
CA SER A 357 -1.74 14.56 -7.04
C SER A 357 -2.34 14.15 -8.40
N PRO A 358 -2.07 14.91 -9.48
CA PRO A 358 -2.19 14.37 -10.82
C PRO A 358 -1.39 13.07 -10.95
N LYS A 359 -1.86 12.18 -11.83
CA LYS A 359 -1.12 10.98 -12.20
C LYS A 359 0.05 11.38 -13.08
N LEU A 360 1.25 11.11 -12.60
CA LEU A 360 2.49 11.41 -13.32
C LEU A 360 2.97 10.13 -14.01
N GLN A 361 3.25 10.25 -15.30
CA GLN A 361 3.77 9.14 -16.09
C GLN A 361 5.28 9.02 -15.89
N PHE A 362 5.76 7.78 -15.91
CA PHE A 362 7.16 7.49 -16.15
C PHE A 362 7.47 7.75 -17.62
N PRO A 363 8.64 8.34 -17.95
CA PRO A 363 9.00 8.62 -19.33
C PRO A 363 8.87 7.38 -20.23
N LEU A 364 8.05 7.48 -21.28
CA LEU A 364 7.86 6.42 -22.28
C LEU A 364 8.74 6.61 -23.53
N SER A 365 9.29 7.81 -23.71
CA SER A 365 10.17 8.16 -24.82
C SER A 365 11.37 8.97 -24.33
N LYS A 366 12.45 8.96 -25.11
CA LYS A 366 13.66 9.75 -24.81
C LYS A 366 13.40 11.24 -24.72
N SER A 367 12.50 11.75 -25.57
CA SER A 367 12.14 13.17 -25.65
C SER A 367 11.48 13.69 -24.37
N ASN A 368 10.83 12.82 -23.60
CA ASN A 368 10.05 13.22 -22.44
C ASN A 368 10.77 12.91 -21.12
N ILE A 369 12.00 12.38 -21.15
CA ILE A 369 12.71 11.99 -19.92
C ILE A 369 12.85 13.18 -18.98
N ALA A 370 13.26 14.34 -19.47
CA ALA A 370 13.39 15.54 -18.63
C ALA A 370 12.03 15.89 -17.99
N THR A 371 11.01 16.16 -18.81
CA THR A 371 9.69 16.63 -18.33
C THR A 371 9.01 15.64 -17.39
N ASP A 372 8.93 14.36 -17.77
CA ASP A 372 8.18 13.35 -17.02
C ASP A 372 8.97 12.90 -15.78
N PHE A 373 10.28 12.69 -15.89
CA PHE A 373 11.09 12.20 -14.77
C PHE A 373 11.34 13.28 -13.72
N ILE A 374 11.58 14.54 -14.12
CA ILE A 374 11.73 15.65 -13.17
C ILE A 374 10.46 15.81 -12.34
N SER A 375 9.28 15.71 -12.97
CA SER A 375 7.99 15.76 -12.27
C SER A 375 7.86 14.65 -11.22
N LEU A 376 8.33 13.43 -11.53
CA LEU A 376 8.35 12.30 -10.59
C LEU A 376 9.33 12.51 -9.42
N ILE A 377 10.52 13.05 -9.69
CA ILE A 377 11.51 13.42 -8.66
C ILE A 377 10.92 14.48 -7.74
N GLU A 378 10.31 15.53 -8.32
CA GLU A 378 9.71 16.63 -7.59
C GLU A 378 8.59 16.15 -6.65
N ILE A 379 7.62 15.37 -7.15
CA ILE A 379 6.52 14.91 -6.30
C ILE A 379 7.01 13.97 -5.18
N THR A 380 8.06 13.19 -5.45
CA THR A 380 8.70 12.33 -4.44
C THR A 380 9.34 13.14 -3.34
N TRP A 381 10.10 14.18 -3.73
CA TRP A 381 10.70 15.11 -2.79
C TRP A 381 9.63 15.80 -1.94
N LYS A 382 8.60 16.32 -2.59
CA LYS A 382 7.44 16.94 -1.95
C LYS A 382 6.78 16.03 -0.92
N GLY A 383 6.55 14.76 -1.25
CA GLY A 383 6.03 13.76 -0.31
C GLY A 383 6.96 13.50 0.88
N LYS A 384 8.28 13.39 0.65
CA LYS A 384 9.29 13.28 1.72
C LYS A 384 9.26 14.49 2.64
N ARG A 385 9.24 15.71 2.10
CA ARG A 385 9.21 16.97 2.85
C ARG A 385 7.98 17.10 3.72
N MET A 386 6.82 16.69 3.21
CA MET A 386 5.60 16.59 4.00
C MET A 386 5.81 15.67 5.21
N MET A 387 6.33 14.45 5.02
CA MET A 387 6.63 13.55 6.14
C MET A 387 7.63 14.16 7.14
N GLU A 388 8.67 14.87 6.68
CA GLU A 388 9.62 15.57 7.55
C GLU A 388 8.96 16.69 8.36
N HIS A 389 8.01 17.42 7.76
CA HIS A 389 7.18 18.41 8.44
C HIS A 389 6.33 17.76 9.54
N ILE A 390 5.71 16.61 9.26
CA ILE A 390 4.95 15.85 10.26
C ILE A 390 5.85 15.44 11.44
N VAL A 391 7.06 14.94 11.19
CA VAL A 391 7.98 14.59 12.29
C VAL A 391 8.33 15.80 13.16
N ARG A 392 8.54 16.98 12.55
CA ARG A 392 8.76 18.22 13.31
C ARG A 392 7.57 18.55 14.21
N MET A 393 6.34 18.46 13.70
CA MET A 393 5.12 18.68 14.50
C MET A 393 4.94 17.64 15.61
N LEU A 394 5.34 16.39 15.39
CA LEU A 394 5.30 15.36 16.43
C LEU A 394 6.35 15.59 17.53
N ASN A 395 7.44 16.29 17.24
CA ASN A 395 8.46 16.64 18.23
C ASN A 395 8.13 17.95 18.97
N ASP A 396 7.35 18.84 18.37
CA ASP A 396 6.83 20.07 18.99
C ASP A 396 5.63 19.78 19.91
N ARG A 397 5.89 19.02 20.99
CA ARG A 397 4.90 18.72 22.03
C ARG A 397 5.15 19.57 23.26
N LYS A 398 4.12 20.30 23.72
CA LYS A 398 4.17 21.01 25.00
C LYS A 398 4.19 19.99 26.15
N ARG A 399 5.15 20.13 27.06
CA ARG A 399 5.35 19.22 28.23
C ARG A 399 4.07 18.93 29.03
N LYS A 400 3.16 19.90 29.16
CA LYS A 400 1.88 19.72 29.89
C LYS A 400 0.90 18.79 29.17
N ALA A 401 0.83 18.84 27.84
CA ALA A 401 -0.02 17.95 27.04
C ALA A 401 0.46 16.48 27.12
N ALA A 402 1.78 16.26 27.12
CA ALA A 402 2.36 14.92 27.28
C ALA A 402 2.10 14.31 28.68
N ALA A 403 1.96 15.15 29.72
CA ALA A 403 1.65 14.70 31.07
C ALA A 403 0.13 14.51 31.31
N MET A 404 -0.73 15.30 30.65
CA MET A 404 -2.19 15.13 30.72
C MET A 404 -2.66 13.86 30.02
N MET A 405 -2.01 13.45 28.93
CA MET A 405 -2.24 12.17 28.25
C MET A 405 -2.06 10.93 29.13
N LEU A 406 -1.33 11.04 30.24
CA LEU A 406 -1.13 9.97 31.21
C LEU A 406 -2.22 9.94 32.31
N LEU A 407 -3.08 10.95 32.36
CA LEU A 407 -4.00 11.22 33.47
C LEU A 407 -5.48 11.33 33.07
N THR A 408 -5.80 11.50 31.78
CA THR A 408 -7.18 11.55 31.30
C THR A 408 -7.69 10.16 30.94
N ASP A 409 -8.84 9.79 31.51
CA ASP A 409 -9.62 8.64 31.08
C ASP A 409 -9.83 8.68 29.56
N VAL A 410 -9.76 7.50 28.95
CA VAL A 410 -9.76 7.25 27.49
C VAL A 410 -11.05 7.68 26.78
N ASP A 411 -12.02 8.26 27.50
CA ASP A 411 -13.39 8.42 27.04
C ASP A 411 -13.79 9.84 26.60
N ASN A 412 -12.91 10.85 26.67
CA ASN A 412 -13.33 12.25 26.41
C ASN A 412 -12.38 13.15 25.60
N GLU A 413 -11.31 12.63 25.00
CA GLU A 413 -10.49 13.39 24.04
C GLU A 413 -10.71 12.91 22.60
N ALA A 414 -10.61 13.85 21.66
CA ALA A 414 -10.82 13.71 20.22
C ALA A 414 -9.82 12.72 19.57
N ILE A 415 -10.03 11.41 19.77
CA ILE A 415 -9.20 10.35 19.19
C ILE A 415 -9.79 9.98 17.82
N LEU A 416 -9.04 10.25 16.76
CA LEU A 416 -9.38 9.77 15.42
C LEU A 416 -9.45 8.24 15.44
N SER A 417 -10.62 7.69 15.07
CA SER A 417 -10.81 6.25 15.05
C SER A 417 -9.96 5.57 13.98
N PHE A 418 -9.47 4.38 14.28
CA PHE A 418 -8.93 3.48 13.26
C PHE A 418 -9.94 3.19 12.14
N SER A 419 -9.43 2.69 11.02
CA SER A 419 -10.23 2.24 9.88
C SER A 419 -11.10 1.03 10.22
N PHE A 420 -12.09 0.77 9.37
CA PHE A 420 -13.02 -0.34 9.56
C PHE A 420 -12.31 -1.69 9.49
N VAL A 421 -12.58 -2.56 10.47
CA VAL A 421 -12.08 -3.93 10.50
C VAL A 421 -13.27 -4.88 10.38
N ARG A 422 -13.14 -5.84 9.46
CA ARG A 422 -14.13 -6.91 9.25
C ARG A 422 -14.24 -7.78 10.50
N ASN A 423 -15.45 -8.23 10.83
CA ASN A 423 -15.64 -9.28 11.82
C ASN A 423 -14.96 -10.56 11.30
N LYS A 424 -14.32 -11.31 12.21
CA LYS A 424 -13.61 -12.54 11.87
C LYS A 424 -14.50 -13.76 11.90
#